data_AF-A0A0C7MN31-F1
#
_entry.id   AF-A0A0C7MN31-F1
#
_cell.length_a   1.000
_cell.length_b   1.000
_cell.length_c   1.000
_cell.angle_alpha   90.00
_cell.angle_beta   90.00
_cell.angle_gamma   90.00
#
_symmetry.space_group_name_H-M   'P 1'
#
loop_
_entity.id
_entity.type
_entity.pdbx_description
1 polymer ?
#
loop_
_entity_poly.entity_id
_entity_poly.type
_entity_poly.pdbx_seq_one_letter_code
_entity_poly.pdbx_strand_id
1 'polypeptide(L)'
;MESTIQELEDHHVQVYRELLEVLDELYLVRKGLIARDKSAMEIRRQLQCSMAMTSPMAKAMTNDGKLSSRLFDLMRQNYDEDGYVVRHQDEKLRLVSRLTEEREKYGKLLDRIKPVANEVRSWTKDEEIVGIPEKTQDSGLGSKEKFLEEENEVLRELLVAIIVQSGYQGTNETVDEWLEFLGESG
;
A
#
# COMPACT_ATOMS: atom_id res chain seq x y z
N MET A 1 32.34 -16.05 -13.10
CA MET A 1 32.31 -15.87 -14.57
C MET A 1 30.93 -15.50 -15.05
N GLU A 2 29.87 -16.17 -14.59
CA GLU A 2 28.49 -15.81 -14.99
C GLU A 2 27.98 -14.53 -14.30
N SER A 3 28.29 -14.33 -13.02
CA SER A 3 27.99 -13.09 -12.29
C SER A 3 28.69 -11.86 -12.89
N THR A 4 29.96 -12.00 -13.26
CA THR A 4 30.74 -10.93 -13.91
C THR A 4 30.20 -10.58 -15.29
N ILE A 5 29.57 -11.53 -15.98
CA ILE A 5 28.92 -11.27 -17.27
C ILE A 5 27.61 -10.50 -17.04
N GLN A 6 26.82 -10.87 -16.03
CA GLN A 6 25.60 -10.15 -15.65
C GLN A 6 25.91 -8.69 -15.25
N GLU A 7 26.92 -8.47 -14.42
CA GLU A 7 27.35 -7.12 -14.04
C GLU A 7 27.76 -6.27 -15.25
N LEU A 8 28.46 -6.89 -16.23
CA LEU A 8 28.84 -6.20 -17.47
C LEU A 8 27.63 -5.92 -18.36
N GLU A 9 26.66 -6.85 -18.43
CA GLU A 9 25.42 -6.69 -19.18
C GLU A 9 24.59 -5.54 -18.59
N ASP A 10 24.46 -5.46 -17.27
CA ASP A 10 23.77 -4.39 -16.56
C ASP A 10 24.45 -3.04 -16.82
N HIS A 11 25.78 -2.98 -16.71
CA HIS A 11 26.54 -1.78 -17.01
C HIS A 11 26.38 -1.35 -18.47
N HIS A 12 26.43 -2.29 -19.41
CA HIS A 12 26.23 -2.01 -20.83
C HIS A 12 24.82 -1.45 -21.10
N VAL A 13 23.78 -2.04 -20.50
CA VAL A 13 22.40 -1.55 -20.66
C VAL A 13 22.26 -0.13 -20.10
N GLN A 14 22.89 0.16 -18.96
CA GLN A 14 22.87 1.50 -18.37
C GLN A 14 23.54 2.53 -19.29
N VAL A 15 24.78 2.26 -19.71
CA VAL A 15 25.54 3.16 -20.60
C VAL A 15 24.82 3.35 -21.94
N TYR A 16 24.20 2.30 -22.48
CA TYR A 16 23.43 2.39 -23.71
C TYR A 16 22.21 3.32 -23.57
N ARG A 17 21.51 3.27 -22.44
CA ARG A 17 20.38 4.18 -22.16
C ARG A 17 20.86 5.63 -22.03
N GLU A 18 21.91 5.87 -21.27
CA GLU A 18 22.50 7.20 -21.08
C GLU A 18 22.98 7.78 -22.42
N LEU A 19 23.60 6.95 -23.27
CA LEU A 19 24.03 7.37 -24.60
C LEU A 19 22.84 7.83 -25.47
N LEU A 20 21.73 7.09 -25.48
CA LEU A 20 20.54 7.47 -26.24
C LEU A 20 19.94 8.79 -25.75
N GLU A 21 19.92 9.00 -24.44
CA GLU A 21 19.45 10.25 -23.83
C GLU A 21 20.32 11.44 -24.23
N VAL A 22 21.64 11.31 -24.11
CA VAL A 22 22.58 12.38 -24.49
C VAL A 22 22.53 12.66 -25.98
N LEU A 23 22.37 11.64 -26.84
CA LEU A 23 22.24 11.84 -28.29
C LEU A 23 20.96 12.59 -28.66
N ASP A 24 19.86 12.26 -28.00
CA ASP A 24 18.58 12.94 -28.15
C ASP A 24 18.69 14.43 -27.74
N GLU A 25 19.31 14.72 -26.60
CA GLU A 25 19.56 16.08 -26.13
C GLU A 25 20.50 16.85 -27.06
N LEU A 26 21.59 16.23 -27.49
CA LEU A 26 22.55 16.82 -28.41
C LEU A 26 21.91 17.15 -29.77
N TYR A 27 21.01 16.28 -30.26
CA TYR A 27 20.26 16.53 -31.48
C TYR A 27 19.35 17.75 -31.34
N LEU A 28 18.64 17.87 -30.21
CA LEU A 28 17.76 19.00 -29.91
C LEU A 28 18.53 20.32 -29.82
N VAL A 29 19.65 20.32 -29.07
CA VAL A 29 20.54 21.48 -28.94
C VAL A 29 21.08 21.89 -30.31
N ARG A 30 21.56 20.93 -31.12
CA ARG A 30 22.09 21.21 -32.47
C ARG A 30 21.03 21.80 -33.41
N LYS A 31 19.77 21.39 -33.28
CA LYS A 31 18.66 21.90 -34.10
C LYS A 31 18.02 23.17 -33.53
N GLY A 32 18.45 23.63 -32.35
CA GLY A 32 17.82 24.75 -31.65
C GLY A 32 16.36 24.47 -31.27
N LEU A 33 15.99 23.19 -31.11
CA LEU A 33 14.64 22.77 -30.78
C LEU A 33 14.54 22.49 -29.28
N ILE A 34 13.44 22.91 -28.67
CA ILE A 34 13.10 22.52 -27.30
C ILE A 34 12.20 21.29 -27.41
N ALA A 35 12.48 20.24 -26.64
CA ALA A 35 11.62 19.07 -26.53
C ALA A 35 10.23 19.49 -26.05
N ARG A 36 9.26 19.55 -26.97
CA ARG A 36 7.86 19.85 -26.62
C ARG A 36 7.20 18.73 -25.84
N ASP A 37 7.65 17.50 -26.05
CA ASP A 37 7.12 16.31 -25.39
C ASP A 37 8.26 15.34 -25.06
N LYS A 38 8.54 15.18 -23.77
CA LYS A 38 9.55 14.24 -23.25
C LYS A 38 9.08 12.80 -23.38
N SER A 39 7.78 12.54 -23.26
CA SER A 39 7.21 11.18 -23.32
C SER A 39 7.40 10.56 -24.71
N ALA A 40 7.22 11.35 -25.78
CA ALA A 40 7.49 10.89 -27.15
C ALA A 40 8.96 10.49 -27.38
N MET A 41 9.90 11.13 -26.68
CA MET A 41 11.33 10.77 -26.76
C MET A 41 11.60 9.47 -26.01
N GLU A 42 11.03 9.31 -24.82
CA GLU A 42 11.12 8.07 -24.03
C GLU A 42 10.52 6.88 -24.80
N ILE A 43 9.34 7.05 -25.40
CA ILE A 43 8.71 6.01 -26.24
C ILE A 43 9.62 5.64 -27.40
N ARG A 44 10.26 6.62 -28.06
CA ARG A 44 11.19 6.35 -29.16
C ARG A 44 12.41 5.56 -28.67
N ARG A 45 12.99 5.93 -27.54
CA ARG A 45 14.13 5.20 -26.94
C ARG A 45 13.73 3.78 -26.58
N GLN A 46 12.55 3.58 -26.00
CA GLN A 46 12.02 2.26 -25.69
C GLN A 46 11.84 1.40 -26.96
N LEU A 47 11.32 1.98 -28.04
CA LEU A 47 11.17 1.29 -29.32
C LEU A 47 12.53 0.93 -29.94
N GLN A 48 13.52 1.83 -29.86
CA GLN A 48 14.88 1.56 -30.32
C GLN A 48 15.52 0.42 -29.54
N CYS A 49 15.38 0.44 -28.21
CA CYS A 49 15.84 -0.66 -27.35
C CYS A 49 15.15 -1.98 -27.71
N SER A 50 13.82 -1.99 -27.91
CA SER A 50 13.10 -3.22 -28.26
C SER A 50 13.59 -3.79 -29.59
N MET A 51 13.76 -2.94 -30.62
CA MET A 51 14.30 -3.37 -31.92
C MET A 51 15.74 -3.87 -31.82
N ALA A 52 16.57 -3.18 -31.03
CA ALA A 52 17.97 -3.56 -30.79
C ALA A 52 18.11 -4.89 -30.04
N MET A 53 17.11 -5.29 -29.24
CA MET A 53 17.08 -6.58 -28.54
C MET A 53 16.49 -7.70 -29.39
N THR A 54 15.45 -7.43 -30.20
CA THR A 54 14.81 -8.45 -31.04
C THR A 54 15.75 -9.06 -32.07
N SER A 55 16.63 -8.25 -32.70
CA SER A 55 17.53 -8.73 -33.74
C SER A 55 18.60 -9.73 -33.21
N PRO A 56 19.32 -9.42 -32.12
CA PRO A 56 20.20 -10.37 -31.46
C PRO A 56 19.48 -11.60 -30.90
N MET A 57 18.28 -11.46 -30.32
CA MET A 57 17.50 -12.61 -29.84
C MET A 57 17.18 -13.56 -30.99
N ALA A 58 16.66 -13.05 -32.11
CA ALA A 58 16.35 -13.87 -33.28
C ALA A 58 17.60 -14.60 -33.80
N LYS A 59 18.74 -13.91 -33.87
CA LYS A 59 20.02 -14.47 -34.32
C LYS A 59 20.60 -15.49 -33.33
N ALA A 60 20.42 -15.28 -32.03
CA ALA A 60 20.85 -16.20 -30.98
C ALA A 60 19.99 -17.46 -30.97
N MET A 61 18.67 -17.34 -31.19
CA MET A 61 17.75 -18.48 -31.27
C MET A 61 18.01 -19.39 -32.49
N THR A 62 18.56 -18.84 -33.59
CA THR A 62 18.91 -19.65 -34.78
C THR A 62 20.24 -20.40 -34.67
N ASN A 63 21.06 -20.14 -33.65
CA ASN A 63 22.37 -20.76 -33.49
C ASN A 63 22.38 -21.73 -32.29
N ASP A 64 22.91 -22.94 -32.47
CA ASP A 64 23.07 -23.95 -31.41
C ASP A 64 24.30 -23.68 -30.53
N GLY A 65 24.37 -22.50 -29.91
CA GLY A 65 25.49 -22.09 -29.04
C GLY A 65 25.12 -22.03 -27.56
N LYS A 66 26.12 -21.88 -26.68
CA LYS A 66 25.89 -21.69 -25.21
C LYS A 66 25.03 -20.46 -24.87
N LEU A 67 24.99 -19.47 -25.75
CA LEU A 67 24.14 -18.28 -25.59
C LEU A 67 22.67 -18.60 -25.84
N SER A 68 22.36 -19.52 -26.76
CA SER A 68 20.97 -19.88 -27.05
C SER A 68 20.38 -20.69 -25.91
N SER A 69 21.13 -21.63 -25.32
CA SER A 69 20.69 -22.34 -24.11
C SER A 69 20.42 -21.37 -22.95
N ARG A 70 21.34 -20.42 -22.68
CA ARG A 70 21.13 -19.40 -21.64
C ARG A 70 19.89 -18.53 -21.92
N LEU A 71 19.66 -18.16 -23.17
CA LEU A 71 18.47 -17.41 -23.58
C LEU A 71 17.18 -18.22 -23.37
N PHE A 72 17.18 -19.51 -23.71
CA PHE A 72 16.05 -20.41 -23.47
C PHE A 72 15.74 -20.58 -21.98
N ASP A 73 16.77 -20.74 -21.15
CA ASP A 73 16.61 -20.85 -19.70
C ASP A 73 16.02 -19.57 -19.10
N LEU A 74 16.54 -18.40 -19.51
CA LEU A 74 16.01 -17.10 -19.08
C LEU A 74 14.58 -16.86 -19.53
N MET A 75 14.24 -17.19 -20.79
CA MET A 75 12.86 -17.09 -21.28
C MET A 75 11.93 -18.00 -20.48
N ARG A 76 12.34 -19.24 -20.21
CA ARG A 76 11.53 -20.18 -19.42
C ARG A 76 11.31 -19.68 -18.00
N GLN A 77 12.37 -19.20 -17.34
CA GLN A 77 12.26 -18.60 -16.00
C GLN A 77 11.29 -17.41 -16.00
N ASN A 78 11.39 -16.52 -16.99
CA ASN A 78 10.49 -15.38 -17.12
C ASN A 78 9.02 -15.80 -17.29
N TYR A 79 8.75 -16.79 -18.15
CA TYR A 79 7.39 -17.34 -18.31
C TYR A 79 6.85 -17.99 -17.03
N ASP A 80 7.70 -18.72 -16.31
CA ASP A 80 7.32 -19.36 -15.05
C ASP A 80 6.97 -18.29 -14.00
N GLU A 81 7.82 -17.28 -13.84
CA GLU A 81 7.62 -16.12 -12.95
C GLU A 81 6.36 -15.33 -13.28
N ASP A 82 6.10 -15.03 -14.55
CA ASP A 82 4.86 -14.40 -15.00
C ASP A 82 3.63 -15.24 -14.59
N GLY A 83 3.73 -16.56 -14.72
CA GLY A 83 2.69 -17.49 -14.25
C GLY A 83 2.49 -17.45 -12.72
N TYR A 84 3.53 -17.20 -11.93
CA TYR A 84 3.40 -16.96 -10.49
C TYR A 84 2.74 -15.60 -10.20
N VAL A 85 3.14 -14.54 -10.89
CA VAL A 85 2.59 -13.19 -10.72
C VAL A 85 1.09 -13.18 -11.01
N VAL A 86 0.65 -13.80 -12.11
CA VAL A 86 -0.78 -13.89 -12.45
C VAL A 86 -1.56 -14.62 -11.36
N ARG A 87 -1.07 -15.76 -10.87
CA ARG A 87 -1.71 -16.50 -9.77
C ARG A 87 -1.82 -15.67 -8.50
N HIS A 88 -0.78 -14.90 -8.16
CA HIS A 88 -0.82 -14.01 -7.01
C HIS A 88 -1.79 -12.85 -7.19
N GLN A 89 -1.92 -12.31 -8.40
CA GLN A 89 -2.91 -11.29 -8.71
C GLN A 89 -4.34 -11.83 -8.58
N ASP A 90 -4.60 -13.03 -9.09
CA ASP A 90 -5.90 -13.69 -8.97
C ASP A 90 -6.27 -13.95 -7.51
N GLU A 91 -5.33 -14.47 -6.71
CA GLU A 91 -5.58 -14.70 -5.29
C GLU A 91 -5.80 -13.38 -4.54
N LYS A 92 -5.03 -12.33 -4.87
CA LYS A 92 -5.27 -10.99 -4.31
C LYS A 92 -6.67 -10.49 -4.65
N LEU A 93 -7.11 -10.60 -5.90
CA LEU A 93 -8.46 -10.19 -6.32
C LEU A 93 -9.55 -10.98 -5.59
N ARG A 94 -9.33 -12.29 -5.39
CA ARG A 94 -10.23 -13.14 -4.61
C ARG A 94 -10.31 -12.69 -3.14
N LEU A 95 -9.18 -12.42 -2.50
CA LEU A 95 -9.13 -11.97 -1.11
C LEU A 95 -9.77 -10.59 -0.94
N VAL A 96 -9.51 -9.66 -1.87
CA VAL A 96 -10.16 -8.34 -1.89
C VAL A 96 -11.67 -8.50 -2.02
N SER A 97 -12.14 -9.34 -2.94
CA SER A 97 -13.57 -9.60 -3.12
C SER A 97 -14.20 -10.15 -1.83
N ARG A 98 -13.57 -11.14 -1.21
CA ARG A 98 -14.02 -11.67 0.08
C ARG A 98 -14.05 -10.60 1.19
N LEU A 99 -13.04 -9.75 1.25
CA LEU A 99 -12.99 -8.64 2.21
C LEU A 99 -14.13 -7.66 1.96
N THR A 100 -14.44 -7.35 0.69
CA THR A 100 -15.58 -6.49 0.37
C THR A 100 -16.92 -7.10 0.78
N GLU A 101 -17.12 -8.41 0.59
CA GLU A 101 -18.31 -9.14 1.05
C GLU A 101 -18.43 -9.12 2.58
N GLU A 102 -17.33 -9.38 3.30
CA GLU A 102 -17.34 -9.34 4.77
C GLU A 102 -17.56 -7.92 5.30
N ARG A 103 -17.01 -6.89 4.64
CA ARG A 103 -17.32 -5.49 4.95
C ARG A 103 -18.80 -5.16 4.74
N GLU A 104 -19.42 -5.67 3.69
CA GLU A 104 -20.85 -5.48 3.44
C GLU A 104 -21.69 -6.17 4.53
N LYS A 105 -21.34 -7.40 4.91
CA LYS A 105 -21.99 -8.12 6.01
C LYS A 105 -21.84 -7.39 7.34
N TYR A 106 -20.63 -6.91 7.64
CA TYR A 106 -20.34 -6.12 8.82
C TYR A 106 -21.14 -4.81 8.82
N GLY A 107 -21.21 -4.10 7.68
CA GLY A 107 -22.02 -2.90 7.52
C GLY A 107 -23.50 -3.17 7.83
N LYS A 108 -24.09 -4.23 7.25
CA LYS A 108 -25.47 -4.65 7.55
C LYS A 108 -25.69 -5.00 9.02
N LEU A 109 -24.71 -5.62 9.66
CA LEU A 109 -24.79 -5.96 11.08
C LEU A 109 -24.71 -4.70 11.95
N LEU A 110 -23.81 -3.78 11.61
CA LEU A 110 -23.63 -2.50 12.28
C LEU A 110 -24.88 -1.62 12.14
N ASP A 111 -25.53 -1.60 10.98
CA ASP A 111 -26.81 -0.91 10.77
C ASP A 111 -27.96 -1.51 11.59
N ARG A 112 -27.91 -2.81 11.92
CA ARG A 112 -28.87 -3.47 12.82
C ARG A 112 -28.56 -3.23 14.29
N ILE A 113 -27.28 -3.19 14.66
CA ILE A 113 -26.84 -2.99 16.05
C ILE A 113 -26.96 -1.52 16.45
N LYS A 114 -26.67 -0.56 15.56
CA LYS A 114 -26.80 0.88 15.82
C LYS A 114 -28.13 1.28 16.47
N PRO A 115 -29.31 0.92 15.93
CA PRO A 115 -30.58 1.29 16.56
C PRO A 115 -30.78 0.62 17.92
N VAL A 116 -30.40 -0.66 18.07
CA VAL A 116 -30.49 -1.38 19.35
C VAL A 116 -29.54 -0.78 20.40
N ALA A 117 -28.31 -0.44 20.02
CA ALA A 117 -27.34 0.22 20.88
C ALA A 117 -27.81 1.63 21.28
N ASN A 118 -28.48 2.35 20.38
CA ASN A 118 -29.10 3.64 20.68
C ASN A 118 -30.27 3.49 21.65
N GLU A 119 -31.09 2.44 21.51
CA GLU A 119 -32.19 2.12 22.41
C GLU A 119 -31.68 1.75 23.82
N VAL A 120 -30.66 0.89 23.90
CA VAL A 120 -29.99 0.54 25.17
C VAL A 120 -29.35 1.78 25.81
N ARG A 121 -28.68 2.65 25.03
CA ARG A 121 -28.17 3.94 25.53
C ARG A 121 -29.28 4.86 26.02
N SER A 122 -30.44 4.88 25.36
CA SER A 122 -31.58 5.66 25.85
C SER A 122 -32.10 5.12 27.18
N TRP A 123 -32.12 3.80 27.40
CA TRP A 123 -32.48 3.23 28.70
C TRP A 123 -31.48 3.57 29.79
N THR A 124 -30.17 3.60 29.48
CA THR A 124 -29.15 4.03 30.46
C THR A 124 -29.29 5.51 30.79
N LYS A 125 -29.65 6.35 29.81
CA LYS A 125 -29.95 7.78 30.04
C LYS A 125 -31.25 8.00 30.82
N ASP A 126 -32.27 7.19 30.58
CA ASP A 126 -33.53 7.24 31.32
C ASP A 126 -33.37 6.73 32.77
N GLU A 127 -32.47 5.76 32.99
CA GLU A 127 -32.06 5.32 34.34
C GLU A 127 -31.25 6.41 35.08
N GLU A 128 -30.44 7.22 34.39
CA GLU A 128 -29.77 8.39 35.01
C GLU A 128 -30.73 9.55 35.32
N ILE A 129 -31.92 9.62 34.69
CA ILE A 129 -32.93 10.65 34.96
C ILE A 129 -33.86 10.27 36.13
N VAL A 130 -33.90 8.99 36.55
CA VAL A 130 -34.71 8.53 37.69
C VAL A 130 -33.81 7.94 38.77
N GLY A 131 -33.00 8.78 39.42
CA GLY A 131 -32.58 8.53 40.79
C GLY A 131 -31.12 8.75 41.13
N ILE A 132 -30.63 9.99 41.01
CA ILE A 132 -29.61 10.48 41.95
C ILE A 132 -30.03 11.88 42.41
N PRO A 133 -30.60 12.05 43.62
CA PRO A 133 -30.66 13.37 44.21
C PRO A 133 -29.24 13.84 44.48
N GLU A 134 -28.86 14.97 43.89
CA GLU A 134 -27.75 15.77 44.38
C GLU A 134 -27.86 15.92 45.91
N LYS A 135 -26.74 15.68 46.58
CA LYS A 135 -26.44 15.91 48.01
C LYS A 135 -26.70 14.73 48.95
N THR A 136 -25.64 13.94 49.17
CA THR A 136 -25.15 13.74 50.55
C THR A 136 -23.64 13.47 50.53
N GLN A 137 -22.91 14.18 51.38
CA GLN A 137 -21.52 13.91 51.75
C GLN A 137 -21.43 12.47 52.30
N ASP A 138 -20.44 11.68 51.87
CA ASP A 138 -19.48 11.08 52.80
C ASP A 138 -18.36 10.28 52.11
N SER A 139 -17.15 10.54 52.60
CA SER A 139 -15.89 9.80 52.51
C SER A 139 -15.92 8.36 51.97
N GLY A 140 -15.29 8.12 50.81
CA GLY A 140 -14.98 6.76 50.34
C GLY A 140 -14.46 6.57 48.90
N LEU A 141 -14.37 7.62 48.07
CA LEU A 141 -14.16 7.47 46.60
C LEU A 141 -12.71 7.40 46.09
N GLY A 142 -11.69 7.60 46.93
CA GLY A 142 -10.32 7.78 46.43
C GLY A 142 -9.65 6.56 45.78
N SER A 143 -10.16 5.33 45.97
CA SER A 143 -9.60 4.13 45.33
C SER A 143 -10.31 3.74 44.04
N LYS A 144 -11.58 4.13 43.87
CA LYS A 144 -12.39 3.75 42.70
C LYS A 144 -12.15 4.71 41.55
N GLU A 145 -11.91 5.99 41.84
CA GLU A 145 -11.50 6.99 40.84
C GLU A 145 -10.11 6.68 40.28
N LYS A 146 -9.15 6.29 41.12
CA LYS A 146 -7.81 5.88 40.64
C LYS A 146 -7.82 4.65 39.75
N PHE A 147 -8.65 3.66 40.08
CA PHE A 147 -8.79 2.47 39.24
C PHE A 147 -9.39 2.81 37.87
N LEU A 148 -10.34 3.75 37.82
CA LEU A 148 -10.92 4.24 36.57
C LEU A 148 -9.94 5.10 35.76
N GLU A 149 -9.07 5.87 36.41
CA GLU A 149 -8.00 6.62 35.74
C GLU A 149 -6.98 5.68 35.10
N GLU A 150 -6.51 4.66 35.84
CA GLU A 150 -5.57 3.65 35.33
C GLU A 150 -6.18 2.81 34.20
N GLU A 151 -7.45 2.39 34.32
CA GLU A 151 -8.15 1.65 33.27
C GLU A 151 -8.35 2.49 32.00
N ASN A 152 -8.67 3.78 32.16
CA ASN A 152 -8.78 4.70 31.04
C ASN A 152 -7.43 4.94 30.35
N GLU A 153 -6.32 5.02 31.09
CA GLU A 153 -4.98 5.18 30.52
C GLU A 153 -4.56 3.95 29.70
N VAL A 154 -4.82 2.74 30.22
CA VAL A 154 -4.55 1.48 29.49
C VAL A 154 -5.40 1.38 28.22
N LEU A 155 -6.68 1.78 28.29
CA LEU A 155 -7.56 1.77 27.12
C LEU A 155 -7.12 2.78 26.06
N ARG A 156 -6.58 3.94 26.47
CA ARG A 156 -6.01 4.94 25.55
C ARG A 156 -4.78 4.39 24.83
N GLU A 157 -3.83 3.81 25.56
CA GLU A 157 -2.63 3.23 24.96
C GLU A 157 -2.96 2.09 23.99
N LEU A 158 -3.93 1.24 24.34
CA LEU A 158 -4.38 0.15 23.48
C LEU A 158 -5.01 0.67 22.18
N LEU A 159 -5.85 1.71 22.24
CA LEU A 159 -6.47 2.32 21.07
C LEU A 159 -5.42 2.93 20.14
N VAL A 160 -4.46 3.68 20.68
CA VAL A 160 -3.37 4.26 19.89
C VAL A 160 -2.52 3.16 19.24
N ALA A 161 -2.18 2.10 19.97
CA ALA A 161 -1.42 0.97 19.44
C ALA A 161 -2.15 0.27 18.28
N ILE A 162 -3.47 0.08 18.39
CA ILE A 162 -4.29 -0.53 17.33
C ILE A 162 -4.36 0.39 16.10
N ILE A 163 -4.52 1.71 16.28
CA ILE A 163 -4.57 2.69 15.18
C ILE A 163 -3.23 2.73 14.43
N VAL A 164 -2.11 2.76 15.15
CA VAL A 164 -0.76 2.74 14.57
C VAL A 164 -0.49 1.42 13.84
N GLN A 165 -0.82 0.29 14.45
CA GLN A 165 -0.54 -1.03 13.87
C GLN A 165 -1.45 -1.37 12.69
N SER A 166 -2.68 -0.83 12.67
CA SER A 166 -3.59 -0.96 11.53
C SER A 166 -3.26 -0.03 10.36
N GLY A 167 -2.26 0.85 10.52
CA GLY A 167 -1.84 1.78 9.47
C GLY A 167 -2.95 2.75 9.08
N TYR A 168 -3.74 3.20 10.05
CA TYR A 168 -4.84 4.12 9.82
C TYR A 168 -4.36 5.41 9.15
N GLN A 169 -5.02 5.83 8.07
CA GLN A 169 -4.58 6.92 7.18
C GLN A 169 -5.47 8.16 7.24
N GLY A 170 -6.26 8.36 8.31
CA GLY A 170 -7.15 9.53 8.44
C GLY A 170 -8.39 9.47 7.54
N THR A 171 -9.06 8.32 7.49
CA THR A 171 -10.21 8.08 6.59
C THR A 171 -11.58 8.22 7.27
N ASN A 172 -11.62 8.57 8.56
CA ASN A 172 -12.83 8.62 9.37
C ASN A 172 -12.72 9.75 10.41
N GLU A 173 -13.52 10.80 10.19
CA GLU A 173 -13.55 12.03 11.01
C GLU A 173 -13.69 11.75 12.51
N THR A 174 -14.41 10.70 12.92
CA THR A 174 -14.58 10.37 14.34
C THR A 174 -13.29 9.85 15.00
N VAL A 175 -12.44 9.16 14.25
CA VAL A 175 -11.15 8.67 14.78
C VAL A 175 -10.14 9.80 14.83
N ASP A 176 -10.21 10.74 13.89
CA ASP A 176 -9.41 11.95 13.91
C ASP A 176 -9.80 12.86 15.08
N GLU A 177 -11.09 13.05 15.35
CA GLU A 177 -11.61 13.73 16.56
C GLU A 177 -11.15 13.05 17.85
N TRP A 178 -11.06 11.72 17.88
CA TRP A 178 -10.55 11.00 19.04
C TRP A 178 -9.04 11.19 19.22
N LEU A 179 -8.26 11.20 18.13
CA LEU A 179 -6.83 11.47 18.18
C LEU A 179 -6.55 12.91 18.63
N GLU A 180 -7.36 13.88 18.19
CA GLU A 180 -7.29 15.27 18.66
C GLU A 180 -7.61 15.37 20.15
N PHE A 181 -8.70 14.76 20.61
CA PHE A 181 -9.06 14.73 22.03
C PHE A 181 -7.98 14.05 22.91
N LEU A 182 -7.34 13.00 22.39
CA LEU A 182 -6.24 12.31 23.06
C LEU A 182 -4.94 13.12 23.04
N GLY A 183 -4.74 13.97 22.03
CA GLY A 183 -3.60 14.89 21.93
C GLY A 183 -3.73 16.15 22.79
N GLU A 184 -4.95 16.62 23.05
CA GLU A 184 -5.22 17.81 23.87
C GLU A 184 -5.25 17.55 25.38
N SER A 185 -5.31 16.29 25.81
CA SER A 185 -5.42 15.89 27.23
C SER A 185 -4.10 15.45 27.89
N GLY A 186 -2.95 15.76 27.28
CA GLY A 186 -1.60 15.56 27.84
C GLY A 186 -0.90 16.90 28.11
#